data_AF-A0A7Y7IT97-F1
#
_entry.id   AF-A0A7Y7IT97-F1
#
_cell.length_a   1.000
_cell.length_b   1.000
_cell.length_c   1.000
_cell.angle_alpha   90.00
_cell.angle_beta   90.00
_cell.angle_gamma   90.00
#
_symmetry.space_group_name_H-M   'P 1'
#
loop_
_entity.id
_entity.type
_entity.pdbx_description
1 polymer ?
#
loop_
_entity_poly.entity_id
_entity_poly.type
_entity_poly.pdbx_seq_one_letter_code
_entity_poly.pdbx_strand_id
1 'polypeptide(L)'
;MKANMSTPPSIQRPSARTDHRADPEKRFATWISSDLGRDFHSVRQVWVSKFATQGSIFRINGEPRDDGWFTPEGETQALRIGRDCFLSRDEAALDADSRRRHKVTSLKNTLERIEKLIASD
;
A
#
# COMPACT_ATOMS: atom_id res chain seq x y z
N MET A 1 23.61 -44.01 -46.02
CA MET A 1 22.33 -43.27 -45.90
C MET A 1 22.41 -42.41 -44.65
N LYS A 2 22.36 -41.08 -44.82
CA LYS A 2 22.39 -40.08 -43.73
C LYS A 2 20.95 -39.78 -43.31
N ALA A 3 20.66 -39.75 -42.01
CA ALA A 3 19.48 -39.10 -41.42
C ALA A 3 19.94 -38.52 -40.07
N ASN A 4 20.34 -37.25 -40.07
CA ASN A 4 19.54 -36.07 -39.72
C ASN A 4 19.11 -36.03 -38.25
N MET A 5 19.77 -35.12 -37.55
CA MET A 5 19.52 -34.67 -36.19
C MET A 5 18.17 -33.93 -36.12
N SER A 6 17.42 -34.15 -35.05
CA SER A 6 16.32 -33.29 -34.63
C SER A 6 16.43 -33.03 -33.14
N THR A 7 16.99 -31.87 -32.81
CA THR A 7 17.05 -31.27 -31.47
C THR A 7 15.64 -30.84 -31.04
N PRO A 8 15.23 -31.03 -29.76
CA PRO A 8 13.95 -30.52 -29.29
C PRO A 8 13.97 -28.99 -29.11
N PRO A 9 12.82 -28.30 -29.25
CA PRO A 9 12.77 -26.84 -29.21
C PRO A 9 13.00 -26.31 -27.79
N SER A 10 13.96 -25.40 -27.67
CA SER A 10 14.22 -24.62 -26.47
C SER A 10 13.07 -23.63 -26.25
N ILE A 11 12.22 -23.90 -25.25
CA ILE A 11 11.17 -22.99 -24.80
C ILE A 11 11.85 -21.74 -24.22
N GLN A 12 11.93 -20.68 -25.01
CA GLN A 12 12.28 -19.34 -24.53
C GLN A 12 11.16 -18.88 -23.59
N ARG A 13 11.42 -18.90 -22.28
CA ARG A 13 10.58 -18.20 -21.31
C ARG A 13 10.57 -16.72 -21.70
N PRO A 14 9.40 -16.08 -21.86
CA PRO A 14 9.37 -14.64 -22.06
C PRO A 14 10.03 -13.97 -20.86
N SER A 15 10.98 -13.07 -21.14
CA SER A 15 11.69 -12.28 -20.14
C SER A 15 10.67 -11.69 -19.18
N ALA A 16 10.88 -11.92 -17.88
CA ALA A 16 10.12 -11.26 -16.84
C ALA A 16 10.11 -9.76 -17.15
N ARG A 17 8.95 -9.25 -17.60
CA ARG A 17 8.66 -7.83 -17.52
C ARG A 17 8.88 -7.48 -16.08
N THR A 18 9.90 -6.66 -15.81
CA THR A 18 10.09 -6.04 -14.52
C THR A 18 8.87 -5.14 -14.33
N ASP A 19 7.83 -5.69 -13.72
CA ASP A 19 6.70 -4.93 -13.24
C ASP A 19 7.27 -4.01 -12.17
N HIS A 20 7.59 -2.78 -12.56
CA HIS A 20 7.89 -1.68 -11.66
C HIS A 20 6.63 -1.16 -10.95
N ARG A 21 5.61 -2.01 -10.78
CA ARG A 21 4.65 -1.85 -9.69
C ARG A 21 5.44 -2.07 -8.41
N ALA A 22 6.00 -0.97 -7.93
CA ALA A 22 6.61 -0.85 -6.61
C ALA A 22 5.77 -1.65 -5.62
N ASP A 23 6.33 -2.79 -5.23
CA ASP A 23 5.77 -3.81 -4.37
C ASP A 23 5.37 -3.15 -3.04
N PRO A 24 4.07 -2.87 -2.80
CA PRO A 24 3.65 -2.28 -1.54
C PRO A 24 3.80 -3.31 -0.40
N GLU A 25 3.84 -4.60 -0.73
CA GLU A 25 3.78 -5.68 0.27
C GLU A 25 5.10 -5.84 1.05
N LYS A 26 6.22 -5.37 0.50
CA LYS A 26 7.54 -5.47 1.16
C LYS A 26 7.80 -4.48 2.29
N ARG A 27 6.87 -3.59 2.61
CA ARG A 27 7.03 -2.61 3.71
C ARG A 27 6.33 -2.98 5.01
N PHE A 28 5.52 -4.03 5.04
CA PHE A 28 4.64 -4.25 6.18
C PHE A 28 5.24 -5.24 7.16
N ALA A 29 6.07 -4.68 8.05
CA ALA A 29 6.31 -5.15 9.40
C ALA A 29 6.33 -6.68 9.56
N THR A 30 7.54 -7.24 9.44
CA THR A 30 8.01 -8.21 10.44
C THR A 30 7.43 -7.79 11.80
N TRP A 31 6.89 -8.75 12.57
CA TRP A 31 6.21 -8.67 13.88
C TRP A 31 6.75 -7.72 14.97
N ILE A 32 7.76 -6.94 14.67
CA ILE A 32 8.37 -5.93 15.49
C ILE A 32 8.60 -4.75 14.54
N SER A 33 7.90 -3.62 14.73
CA SER A 33 8.49 -2.37 14.27
C SER A 33 9.79 -2.26 15.05
N SER A 34 10.91 -2.57 14.38
CA SER A 34 12.23 -2.75 15.00
C SER A 34 12.68 -1.51 15.77
N ASP A 35 12.01 -0.39 15.51
CA ASP A 35 12.30 0.92 16.06
C ASP A 35 11.54 1.24 17.37
N LEU A 36 10.54 0.45 17.78
CA LEU A 36 9.68 0.85 18.91
C LEU A 36 9.78 -0.02 20.16
N GLY A 37 10.17 -1.30 20.06
CA GLY A 37 10.28 -2.19 21.23
C GLY A 37 9.01 -2.25 22.11
N ARG A 38 7.86 -1.83 21.58
CA ARG A 38 6.59 -1.76 22.30
C ARG A 38 5.86 -3.07 22.14
N ASP A 39 5.38 -3.61 23.26
CA ASP A 39 4.39 -4.67 23.27
C ASP A 39 3.16 -4.19 22.50
N PHE A 40 2.93 -4.78 21.34
CA PHE A 40 1.81 -4.44 20.46
C PHE A 40 0.47 -4.58 21.19
N HIS A 41 0.35 -5.52 22.14
CA HIS A 41 -0.87 -5.72 22.93
C HIS A 41 -1.16 -4.57 23.90
N SER A 42 -0.16 -3.72 24.18
CA SER A 42 -0.34 -2.52 25.02
C SER A 42 -0.89 -1.30 24.25
N VAL A 43 -1.00 -1.38 22.92
CA VAL A 43 -1.42 -0.26 22.08
C VAL A 43 -2.92 -0.03 22.23
N ARG A 44 -3.32 1.02 22.95
CA ARG A 44 -4.74 1.41 23.10
C ARG A 44 -5.20 2.51 22.14
N GLN A 45 -4.27 3.08 21.38
CA GLN A 45 -4.51 4.25 20.55
C GLN A 45 -3.62 4.26 19.32
N VAL A 46 -4.19 4.62 18.17
CA VAL A 46 -3.49 4.72 16.88
C VAL A 46 -3.90 5.97 16.11
N TRP A 47 -3.08 6.34 15.13
CA TRP A 47 -3.34 7.41 14.18
C TRP A 47 -3.77 6.85 12.83
N VAL A 48 -4.92 7.28 12.32
CA VAL A 48 -5.53 6.75 11.10
C VAL A 48 -5.16 7.60 9.90
N SER A 49 -4.61 6.98 8.85
CA SER A 49 -4.33 7.62 7.56
C SER A 49 -5.27 7.15 6.44
N LYS A 50 -6.07 6.09 6.67
CA LYS A 50 -6.95 5.47 5.68
C LYS A 50 -7.80 6.48 4.88
N PHE A 51 -8.27 7.53 5.55
CA PHE A 51 -9.14 8.57 5.00
C PHE A 51 -8.39 9.86 4.59
N ALA A 52 -7.07 9.83 4.50
CA ALA A 52 -6.23 11.01 4.23
C ALA A 52 -6.54 11.75 2.92
N THR A 53 -7.15 11.07 1.94
CA THR A 53 -7.59 11.69 0.68
C THR A 53 -8.93 12.41 0.80
N GLN A 54 -9.72 12.10 1.85
CA GLN A 54 -11.00 12.73 2.16
C GLN A 54 -10.87 13.80 3.26
N GLY A 55 -9.74 13.83 3.99
CA GLY A 55 -9.53 14.79 5.07
C GLY A 55 -8.20 14.63 5.82
N SER A 56 -8.22 15.02 7.09
CA SER A 56 -7.07 14.97 8.00
C SER A 56 -6.82 13.56 8.57
N ILE A 57 -5.62 13.37 9.13
CA ILE A 57 -5.33 12.25 10.02
C ILE A 57 -5.96 12.49 11.38
N PHE A 58 -6.45 11.45 12.02
CA PHE A 58 -7.08 11.53 13.33
C PHE A 58 -6.67 10.37 14.22
N ARG A 59 -6.88 10.54 15.51
CA ARG A 59 -6.47 9.62 16.55
C ARG A 59 -7.69 8.87 17.07
N ILE A 60 -7.59 7.55 17.16
CA ILE A 60 -8.68 6.68 17.62
C ILE A 60 -8.20 5.77 18.74
N ASN A 61 -9.11 5.42 19.64
CA ASN A 61 -8.89 4.39 20.66
C ASN A 61 -9.41 3.04 20.15
N GLY A 62 -8.95 1.95 20.77
CA GLY A 62 -9.30 0.62 20.34
C GLY A 62 -8.39 -0.46 20.90
N GLU A 63 -8.56 -1.66 20.36
CA GLU A 63 -7.82 -2.84 20.79
C GLU A 63 -7.00 -3.44 19.65
N PRO A 64 -5.72 -3.75 19.89
CA PRO A 64 -4.87 -4.42 18.93
C PRO A 64 -5.22 -5.92 18.91
N ARG A 65 -5.11 -6.55 17.74
CA ARG A 65 -5.37 -7.97 17.51
C ARG A 65 -4.11 -8.71 17.09
N ASP A 66 -3.96 -9.94 17.53
CA ASP A 66 -2.78 -10.79 17.29
C ASP A 66 -2.43 -10.97 15.80
N ASP A 67 -3.40 -10.77 14.92
CA ASP A 67 -3.25 -10.86 13.46
C ASP A 67 -2.75 -9.55 12.80
N GLY A 68 -2.39 -8.53 13.58
CA GLY A 68 -1.88 -7.23 13.12
C GLY A 68 -2.98 -6.24 12.73
N TRP A 69 -4.23 -6.53 13.07
CA TRP A 69 -5.34 -5.60 12.94
C TRP A 69 -5.55 -4.81 14.23
N PHE A 70 -6.24 -3.68 14.12
CA PHE A 70 -6.68 -2.84 15.22
C PHE A 70 -8.18 -2.66 15.12
N THR A 71 -8.90 -2.92 16.19
CA THR A 71 -10.35 -2.74 16.27
C THR A 71 -10.64 -1.41 16.97
N PRO A 72 -11.13 -0.39 16.24
CA PRO A 72 -11.48 0.88 16.86
C PRO A 72 -12.66 0.73 17.82
N GLU A 73 -12.67 1.49 18.91
CA GLU A 73 -13.85 1.63 19.77
C GLU A 73 -14.99 2.29 18.99
N GLY A 74 -16.16 1.65 18.96
CA GLY A 74 -17.37 2.21 18.34
C GLY A 74 -17.41 2.18 16.81
N GLU A 75 -16.39 1.63 16.14
CA GLU A 75 -16.43 1.37 14.70
C GLU A 75 -16.61 -0.12 14.38
N THR A 76 -17.27 -0.40 13.26
CA THR A 76 -17.48 -1.78 12.79
C THR A 76 -16.32 -2.33 11.99
N GLN A 77 -15.43 -1.47 11.47
CA GLN A 77 -14.36 -1.86 10.57
C GLN A 77 -13.01 -1.85 11.28
N ALA A 78 -12.37 -3.02 11.33
CA ALA A 78 -10.98 -3.12 11.77
C ALA A 78 -10.04 -2.41 10.77
N LEU A 79 -8.96 -1.85 11.30
CA LEU A 79 -7.92 -1.14 10.56
C LEU A 79 -6.62 -1.93 10.61
N ARG A 80 -5.89 -2.01 9.50
CA ARG A 80 -4.61 -2.71 9.47
C ARG A 80 -3.50 -1.79 9.99
N ILE A 81 -2.73 -2.21 10.99
CA ILE A 81 -1.59 -1.40 11.47
C ILE A 81 -0.48 -1.40 10.42
N GLY A 82 0.16 -0.23 10.26
CA GLY A 82 1.16 0.06 9.24
C GLY A 82 0.56 0.36 7.86
N ARG A 83 -0.72 0.09 7.63
CA ARG A 83 -1.39 0.31 6.33
C ARG A 83 -2.53 1.31 6.43
N ASP A 84 -3.46 1.12 7.35
CA ASP A 84 -4.62 2.00 7.53
C ASP A 84 -4.45 2.93 8.73
N CYS A 85 -3.69 2.47 9.72
CA CYS A 85 -3.39 3.18 10.96
C CYS A 85 -1.96 2.92 11.43
N PHE A 86 -1.41 3.81 12.26
CA PHE A 86 -0.01 3.85 12.66
C PHE A 86 0.12 4.16 14.15
N LEU A 87 1.24 3.75 14.75
CA LEU A 87 1.48 3.95 16.17
C LEU A 87 1.88 5.40 16.48
N SER A 88 2.51 6.09 15.53
CA SER A 88 2.87 7.50 15.63
C SER A 88 2.08 8.38 14.67
N ARG A 89 1.93 9.65 15.05
CA ARG A 89 1.31 10.67 14.19
C ARG A 89 2.15 10.93 12.94
N ASP A 90 3.47 10.91 13.09
CA ASP A 90 4.40 11.23 12.01
C ASP A 90 4.39 10.17 10.91
N GLU A 91 4.35 8.88 11.28
CA GLU A 91 4.16 7.79 10.30
C GLU A 91 2.82 7.93 9.56
N ALA A 92 1.73 8.20 10.30
CA ALA A 92 0.42 8.42 9.68
C ALA A 92 0.41 9.63 8.75
N ALA A 93 1.11 10.72 9.10
CA ALA A 93 1.24 11.92 8.27
C ALA A 93 2.03 11.64 6.99
N LEU A 94 3.16 10.93 7.10
CA LEU A 94 3.98 10.54 5.94
C LEU A 94 3.21 9.65 4.96
N ASP A 95 2.47 8.67 5.47
CA ASP A 95 1.60 7.82 4.63
C ASP A 95 0.45 8.63 4.01
N ALA A 96 -0.21 9.48 4.79
CA ALA A 96 -1.27 10.37 4.32
C ALA A 96 -0.80 11.27 3.16
N ASP A 97 0.36 11.90 3.30
CA ASP A 97 0.93 12.77 2.26
C ASP A 97 1.36 11.97 1.03
N SER A 98 1.88 10.76 1.21
CA SER A 98 2.14 9.85 0.11
C SER A 98 0.85 9.56 -0.68
N ARG A 99 -0.25 9.19 -0.01
CA ARG A 99 -1.55 8.91 -0.67
C ARG A 99 -2.10 10.12 -1.39
N ARG A 100 -2.05 11.31 -0.77
CA ARG A 100 -2.50 12.56 -1.39
C ARG A 100 -1.72 12.85 -2.66
N ARG A 101 -0.38 12.75 -2.62
CA ARG A 101 0.47 12.95 -3.81
C ARG A 101 0.11 11.99 -4.93
N HIS A 102 -0.06 10.70 -4.63
CA HIS A 102 -0.49 9.72 -5.63
C HIS A 102 -1.87 10.06 -6.22
N LYS A 103 -2.82 10.49 -5.38
CA LYS A 103 -4.15 10.90 -5.85
C LYS A 103 -4.08 12.13 -6.75
N VAL A 104 -3.30 13.14 -6.38
CA VAL A 104 -3.07 14.36 -7.19
C VAL A 104 -2.47 13.98 -8.55
N THR A 105 -1.44 13.14 -8.57
CA THR A 105 -0.83 12.68 -9.83
C THR A 105 -1.84 11.93 -10.70
N SER A 106 -2.64 11.03 -10.11
CA SER A 106 -3.68 10.32 -10.84
C SER A 106 -4.72 11.29 -11.43
N LEU A 107 -5.12 12.32 -10.69
CA LEU A 107 -6.09 13.31 -11.17
C LEU A 107 -5.52 14.15 -12.31
N LYS A 108 -4.25 14.57 -12.22
CA LYS A 108 -3.56 15.27 -13.29
C LYS A 108 -3.53 14.45 -14.58
N ASN A 109 -3.16 13.18 -14.50
CA ASN A 109 -3.15 12.28 -15.66
C ASN A 109 -4.56 12.12 -16.28
N THR A 110 -5.60 12.11 -15.45
CA THR A 110 -6.98 12.06 -15.94
C THR A 110 -7.38 13.35 -16.64
N LEU A 111 -7.02 14.51 -16.08
CA LEU A 111 -7.29 15.81 -16.71
C LEU A 111 -6.61 15.92 -18.08
N GLU A 112 -5.33 15.57 -18.18
CA GLU A 112 -4.60 15.58 -19.46
C GLU A 112 -5.26 14.69 -20.53
N ARG A 113 -5.85 13.56 -20.12
CA ARG A 113 -6.58 12.68 -21.05
C ARG A 113 -7.88 13.32 -21.53
N ILE A 114 -8.61 13.97 -20.63
CA ILE A 114 -9.86 14.67 -20.97
C ILE A 114 -9.56 15.84 -21.91
N GLU A 115 -8.53 16.64 -21.63
CA GLU A 115 -8.12 17.76 -22.48
C GLU A 115 -7.77 17.30 -23.90
N LYS A 116 -7.09 16.16 -24.05
CA LYS A 116 -6.79 15.56 -25.36
C LYS A 116 -8.04 15.10 -26.10
N LEU A 117 -9.04 14.57 -25.40
CA LEU A 117 -10.31 14.18 -26.02
C LEU A 117 -11.07 15.40 -26.52
N ILE A 118 -11.15 16.46 -25.70
CA ILE A 118 -11.82 17.72 -26.06
C ILE A 118 -11.13 18.37 -27.28
N ALA A 119 -9.80 18.36 -27.34
CA ALA A 119 -9.06 18.94 -28.46
C ALA A 119 -9.12 18.12 -29.76
N SER A 120 -9.62 16.88 -29.68
CA SER A 120 -9.74 15.97 -30.83
C SER A 120 -11.15 15.96 -31.44
N ASP A 121 -12.12 16.61 -30.80
CA ASP A 121 -13.48 16.88 -31.31
C ASP A 121 -13.53 18.26 -31.99
#